data_AF-A0A9D5E7J6-F1
#
_entry.id   AF-A0A9D5E7J6-F1
#
_cell.length_a   1.000
_cell.length_b   1.000
_cell.length_c   1.000
_cell.angle_alpha   90.00
_cell.angle_beta   90.00
_cell.angle_gamma   90.00
#
_symmetry.space_group_name_H-M   'P 1'
#
loop_
_entity.id
_entity.type
_entity.pdbx_description
1 polymer ?
#
loop_
_entity_poly.entity_id
_entity_poly.type
_entity_poly.pdbx_seq_one_letter_code
_entity_poly.pdbx_strand_id
1 'polypeptide(L)'
;MRTDARRRVGGLVAALLVGAAGGVLGGCFRHPSLDQPPAARIRDTKLPVPARAQAVDDLWAEALASAPDRVVAREIVKREVWHTANPQPARIRGIEILLADEQDGGSADTRRMLWLMLPIEPDDVVAARVATIAAERAWAEFDGPIARVLARHRPAVADTDRAEHKALAALFPDQPVTRTLFRIFSTPTPEGLDPQEHRRQEQARSAAWEALARLDPDGAARLEYLRADAPAGNDPLVRDVRTAATELGTIPLTVSELDWLRQLRSFDGPIAAGPSAARRRDWWQAVTAPLARLSPEQRAGLRLRDMEAVRWAAQQRPSWLGMSRQELLAEAQTRLRGRQTHVRTGGEASVASRAPDRLESFAGQMSWGDALGLLAVDEALHAPGVADALWAQALRDAKDTSTEYGGVVEAADLTDRPADRASAATAAATPAADGFAVTLFEPRPASRQGDRVFVAPSDMFALAPHALAHYHFHAQKLVNRDFAGPGEGDTQYARTHGRHNVVLTPVGPGVMNADYYTWGGRGVIRIDLGEVVSAAGAAARAGPR
;
A
#
# COMPACT_ATOMS: atom_id res chain seq x y z
N MET A 1 -9.45 -2.42 -47.36
CA MET A 1 -10.64 -3.30 -47.35
C MET A 1 -11.18 -3.36 -45.92
N ARG A 2 -12.23 -2.59 -45.64
CA ARG A 2 -12.95 -2.59 -44.35
C ARG A 2 -14.23 -3.38 -44.56
N THR A 3 -14.50 -4.38 -43.73
CA THR A 3 -15.78 -5.07 -43.68
C THR A 3 -16.45 -4.83 -42.34
N ASP A 4 -17.43 -3.93 -42.39
CA ASP A 4 -18.48 -3.71 -41.40
C ASP A 4 -19.35 -4.97 -41.25
N ALA A 5 -19.69 -5.34 -40.01
CA ALA A 5 -20.73 -6.32 -39.72
C ALA A 5 -21.78 -5.69 -38.78
N ARG A 6 -22.72 -4.95 -39.36
CA ARG A 6 -24.00 -4.59 -38.74
C ARG A 6 -24.95 -5.79 -38.85
N ARG A 7 -25.41 -6.34 -37.72
CA ARG A 7 -26.60 -7.20 -37.70
C ARG A 7 -27.83 -6.38 -37.32
N ARG A 8 -28.73 -6.26 -38.31
CA ARG A 8 -30.13 -5.89 -38.15
C ARG A 8 -30.89 -7.12 -37.62
N VAL A 9 -31.79 -6.91 -36.66
CA VAL A 9 -32.95 -7.79 -36.46
C VAL A 9 -34.17 -6.88 -36.41
N GLY A 10 -34.93 -6.90 -37.50
CA GLY A 10 -36.32 -6.46 -37.56
C GLY A 10 -37.18 -7.70 -37.75
N GLY A 11 -38.32 -7.75 -37.06
CA GLY A 11 -39.25 -8.87 -37.12
C GLY A 11 -40.49 -8.61 -36.28
N LEU A 12 -41.49 -8.05 -36.94
CA LEU A 12 -42.81 -7.62 -36.48
C LEU A 12 -43.78 -8.81 -36.43
N VAL A 13 -44.47 -9.08 -35.31
CA VAL A 13 -45.71 -9.87 -35.24
C VAL A 13 -46.51 -9.36 -34.03
N ALA A 14 -47.49 -8.48 -34.24
CA ALA A 14 -48.92 -8.73 -34.45
C ALA A 14 -49.73 -8.85 -33.14
N ALA A 15 -50.76 -8.01 -33.09
CA ALA A 15 -51.63 -7.74 -31.96
C ALA A 15 -52.58 -8.91 -31.64
N LEU A 16 -52.84 -9.08 -30.33
CA LEU A 16 -54.02 -9.77 -29.82
C LEU A 16 -54.47 -9.04 -28.55
N LEU A 17 -55.36 -8.07 -28.76
CA LEU A 17 -56.17 -7.44 -27.71
C LEU A 17 -57.40 -8.34 -27.49
N VAL A 18 -57.37 -9.12 -26.42
CA VAL A 18 -58.57 -9.73 -25.83
C VAL A 18 -58.72 -9.13 -24.44
N GLY A 19 -59.79 -8.36 -24.28
CA GLY A 19 -60.17 -7.76 -23.01
C GLY A 19 -60.55 -8.84 -21.99
N ALA A 20 -59.89 -8.80 -20.85
CA ALA A 20 -60.35 -9.41 -19.61
C ALA A 20 -60.41 -8.31 -18.55
N ALA A 21 -61.59 -7.73 -18.39
CA ALA A 21 -61.94 -6.94 -17.22
C ALA A 21 -62.09 -7.89 -16.02
N GLY A 22 -60.96 -8.22 -15.38
CA GLY A 22 -60.91 -8.91 -14.10
C GLY A 22 -60.71 -7.90 -12.99
N GLY A 23 -61.74 -7.65 -12.19
CA GLY A 23 -61.66 -6.83 -10.99
C GLY A 23 -60.66 -7.42 -9.99
N VAL A 24 -59.46 -6.87 -9.95
CA VAL A 24 -58.53 -7.07 -8.84
C VAL A 24 -59.06 -6.21 -7.69
N LEU A 25 -59.74 -6.86 -6.75
CA LEU A 25 -59.95 -6.31 -5.42
C LEU A 25 -58.55 -6.07 -4.82
N GLY A 26 -58.09 -4.82 -4.93
CA GLY A 26 -56.85 -4.34 -4.34
C GLY A 26 -56.97 -4.37 -2.81
N GLY A 27 -56.69 -5.53 -2.22
CA GLY A 27 -56.35 -5.61 -0.81
C GLY A 27 -55.03 -4.88 -0.62
N CYS A 28 -55.08 -3.64 -0.14
CA CYS A 28 -53.92 -2.92 0.33
C CYS A 28 -53.29 -3.69 1.49
N PHE A 29 -52.35 -4.60 1.19
CA PHE A 29 -51.47 -5.17 2.19
C PHE A 29 -50.55 -4.04 2.68
N ARG A 30 -51.01 -3.30 3.69
CA ARG A 30 -50.14 -2.42 4.47
C ARG A 30 -49.17 -3.31 5.23
N HIS A 31 -47.89 -3.18 4.91
CA HIS A 31 -46.84 -3.86 5.64
C HIS A 31 -46.92 -3.38 7.11
N PRO A 32 -47.04 -4.28 8.12
CA PRO A 32 -47.24 -3.88 9.53
C PRO A 32 -46.17 -2.92 10.07
N SER A 33 -44.96 -2.95 9.50
CA SER A 33 -43.89 -2.00 9.84
C SER A 33 -44.16 -0.55 9.41
N LEU A 34 -45.11 -0.28 8.50
CA LEU A 34 -45.44 1.10 8.10
C LEU A 34 -46.17 1.87 9.21
N ASP A 35 -46.79 1.17 10.16
CA ASP A 35 -47.48 1.77 11.31
C ASP A 35 -46.50 2.10 12.47
N GLN A 36 -45.21 1.77 12.32
CA GLN A 36 -44.19 2.12 13.31
C GLN A 36 -43.78 3.59 13.22
N PRO A 37 -43.32 4.20 14.33
CA PRO A 37 -42.75 5.55 14.31
C PRO A 37 -41.64 5.69 13.25
N PRO A 38 -41.50 6.84 12.57
CA PRO A 38 -40.50 7.03 11.51
C PRO A 38 -39.07 6.60 11.92
N ALA A 39 -38.65 6.92 13.15
CA ALA A 39 -37.34 6.53 13.67
C ALA A 39 -37.11 5.01 13.69
N ALA A 40 -38.15 4.21 13.97
CA ALA A 40 -38.08 2.76 13.92
C ALA A 40 -38.04 2.25 12.47
N ARG A 41 -38.83 2.88 11.59
CA ARG A 41 -38.87 2.54 10.15
C ARG A 41 -37.53 2.75 9.44
N ILE A 42 -36.76 3.78 9.80
CA ILE A 42 -35.42 4.00 9.21
C ILE A 42 -34.50 2.79 9.43
N ARG A 43 -34.64 2.09 10.57
CA ARG A 43 -33.79 0.96 10.96
C ARG A 43 -34.33 -0.40 10.56
N ASP A 44 -35.59 -0.48 10.14
CA ASP A 44 -36.21 -1.75 9.80
C ASP A 44 -35.63 -2.30 8.48
N THR A 45 -34.77 -3.31 8.59
CA THR A 45 -34.15 -3.97 7.44
C THR A 45 -35.13 -4.76 6.59
N LYS A 46 -36.37 -4.96 7.05
CA LYS A 46 -37.46 -5.59 6.29
C LYS A 46 -38.14 -4.60 5.34
N LEU A 47 -38.02 -3.29 5.58
CA LEU A 47 -38.58 -2.28 4.71
C LEU A 47 -37.70 -2.09 3.45
N PRO A 48 -38.31 -1.88 2.27
CA PRO A 48 -37.58 -1.49 1.07
C PRO A 48 -36.76 -0.22 1.29
N VAL A 49 -35.59 -0.12 0.65
CA VAL A 49 -34.70 1.05 0.76
C VAL A 49 -35.41 2.39 0.52
N PRO A 50 -36.27 2.56 -0.51
CA PRO A 50 -37.01 3.81 -0.69
C PRO A 50 -37.93 4.17 0.49
N ALA A 51 -38.57 3.17 1.11
CA ALA A 51 -39.44 3.40 2.27
C ALA A 51 -38.63 3.83 3.51
N ARG A 52 -37.41 3.30 3.68
CA ARG A 52 -36.50 3.71 4.75
C ARG A 52 -35.96 5.13 4.54
N ALA A 53 -35.71 5.53 3.29
CA ALA A 53 -35.34 6.91 2.97
C ALA A 53 -36.50 7.89 3.23
N GLN A 54 -37.72 7.53 2.80
CA GLN A 54 -38.94 8.30 3.08
C GLN A 54 -39.19 8.42 4.59
N ALA A 55 -38.88 7.39 5.38
CA ALA A 55 -39.01 7.48 6.84
C ALA A 55 -38.08 8.55 7.48
N VAL A 56 -36.98 8.93 6.82
CA VAL A 56 -36.15 10.07 7.25
C VAL A 56 -36.89 11.39 7.00
N ASP A 57 -37.54 11.53 5.85
CA ASP A 57 -38.40 12.68 5.54
C ASP A 57 -39.58 12.79 6.49
N ASP A 58 -40.27 11.69 6.75
CA ASP A 58 -41.40 11.63 7.67
C ASP A 58 -40.97 12.05 9.09
N LEU A 59 -39.84 11.54 9.58
CA LEU A 59 -39.27 11.91 10.88
C LEU A 59 -39.03 13.43 10.97
N TRP A 60 -38.44 14.00 9.92
CA TRP A 60 -38.12 15.43 9.90
C TRP A 60 -39.38 16.29 9.81
N ALA A 61 -40.33 15.91 8.97
CA ALA A 61 -41.60 16.61 8.79
C ALA A 61 -42.44 16.63 10.07
N GLU A 62 -42.51 15.51 10.80
CA GLU A 62 -43.19 15.44 12.10
C GLU A 62 -42.54 16.38 13.13
N ALA A 63 -41.21 16.50 13.10
CA ALA A 63 -40.45 17.30 14.04
C ALA A 63 -40.49 18.82 13.77
N LEU A 64 -40.81 19.25 12.53
CA LEU A 64 -40.92 20.68 12.20
C LEU A 64 -42.09 21.39 12.92
N ALA A 65 -43.06 20.64 13.44
CA ALA A 65 -44.19 21.19 14.19
C ALA A 65 -43.82 21.73 15.59
N SER A 66 -42.65 21.39 16.12
CA SER A 66 -42.25 21.67 17.52
C SER A 66 -40.73 21.75 17.67
N ALA A 67 -40.22 22.86 18.24
CA ALA A 67 -38.78 23.09 18.36
C ALA A 67 -38.04 22.04 19.22
N PRO A 68 -38.55 21.59 20.39
CA PRO A 68 -37.95 20.47 21.12
C PRO A 68 -37.86 19.17 20.31
N ASP A 69 -38.89 18.87 19.52
CA ASP A 69 -38.94 17.65 18.72
C ASP A 69 -37.96 17.70 17.55
N ARG A 70 -37.71 18.89 16.98
CA ARG A 70 -36.67 19.10 15.96
C ARG A 70 -35.27 18.79 16.47
N VAL A 71 -34.91 19.22 17.68
CA VAL A 71 -33.58 18.92 18.26
C VAL A 71 -33.40 17.41 18.43
N VAL A 72 -34.44 16.72 18.92
CA VAL A 72 -34.42 15.26 19.06
C VAL A 72 -34.33 14.57 17.70
N ALA A 73 -35.13 15.00 16.73
CA ALA A 73 -35.12 14.45 15.37
C ALA A 73 -33.76 14.66 14.69
N ARG A 74 -33.13 15.83 14.88
CA ARG A 74 -31.79 16.11 14.38
C ARG A 74 -30.76 15.12 14.91
N GLU A 75 -30.74 14.86 16.21
CA GLU A 75 -29.83 13.87 16.80
C GLU A 75 -30.12 12.43 16.33
N ILE A 76 -31.40 12.09 16.08
CA ILE A 76 -31.76 10.82 15.44
C ILE A 76 -31.18 10.77 14.03
N VAL A 77 -31.43 11.77 13.17
CA VAL A 77 -30.93 11.79 11.79
C VAL A 77 -29.41 11.74 11.75
N LYS A 78 -28.69 12.50 12.60
CA LYS A 78 -27.22 12.44 12.72
C LYS A 78 -26.74 11.02 13.01
N ARG A 79 -27.36 10.34 13.97
CA ARG A 79 -27.05 8.95 14.31
C ARG A 79 -27.33 7.99 13.15
N GLU A 80 -28.44 8.18 12.42
CA GLU A 80 -28.76 7.35 11.26
C GLU A 80 -27.81 7.57 10.09
N VAL A 81 -27.34 8.81 9.88
CA VAL A 81 -26.30 9.15 8.90
C VAL A 81 -24.98 8.47 9.27
N TRP A 82 -24.61 8.43 10.55
CA TRP A 82 -23.37 7.80 11.02
C TRP A 82 -23.40 6.26 10.97
N HIS A 83 -24.58 5.65 11.00
CA HIS A 83 -24.74 4.21 11.06
C HIS A 83 -24.53 3.56 9.68
N THR A 84 -23.36 2.96 9.47
CA THR A 84 -22.93 2.43 8.15
C THR A 84 -23.80 1.28 7.62
N ALA A 85 -24.56 0.58 8.47
CA ALA A 85 -25.50 -0.44 8.01
C ALA A 85 -26.81 0.13 7.42
N ASN A 86 -27.02 1.44 7.53
CA ASN A 86 -28.16 2.09 6.87
C ASN A 86 -27.91 2.22 5.36
N PRO A 87 -28.95 2.07 4.53
CA PRO A 87 -28.79 2.06 3.09
C PRO A 87 -28.38 3.45 2.59
N GLN A 88 -27.53 3.47 1.56
CA GLN A 88 -26.98 4.70 0.97
C GLN A 88 -28.03 5.81 0.76
N PRO A 89 -29.22 5.55 0.16
CA PRO A 89 -30.19 6.61 -0.11
C PRO A 89 -30.75 7.26 1.17
N ALA A 90 -30.97 6.49 2.23
CA ALA A 90 -31.47 7.03 3.50
C ALA A 90 -30.42 7.91 4.19
N ARG A 91 -29.14 7.49 4.14
CA ARG A 91 -28.03 8.26 4.69
C ARG A 91 -27.80 9.56 3.92
N ILE A 92 -27.79 9.51 2.59
CA ILE A 92 -27.68 10.70 1.73
C ILE A 92 -28.84 11.65 1.99
N ARG A 93 -30.08 11.12 2.08
CA ARG A 93 -31.25 11.96 2.39
C ARG A 93 -31.15 12.63 3.76
N GLY A 94 -30.70 11.89 4.77
CA GLY A 94 -30.43 12.45 6.10
C GLY A 94 -29.39 13.58 6.07
N ILE A 95 -28.33 13.44 5.28
CA ILE A 95 -27.34 14.52 5.08
C ILE A 95 -27.99 15.76 4.47
N GLU A 96 -28.80 15.60 3.43
CA GLU A 96 -29.49 16.71 2.77
C GLU A 96 -30.46 17.43 3.70
N ILE A 97 -31.20 16.69 4.53
CA ILE A 97 -32.08 17.24 5.56
C ILE A 97 -31.29 18.07 6.58
N LEU A 98 -30.20 17.52 7.12
CA LEU A 98 -29.37 18.23 8.10
C LEU A 98 -28.73 19.50 7.52
N LEU A 99 -28.39 19.50 6.23
CA LEU A 99 -27.82 20.66 5.53
C LEU A 99 -28.84 21.74 5.18
N ALA A 100 -30.13 21.38 5.11
CA ALA A 100 -31.25 22.31 4.92
C ALA A 100 -31.79 22.86 6.25
N ASP A 101 -31.28 22.37 7.38
CA ASP A 101 -31.66 22.83 8.71
C ASP A 101 -31.17 24.27 8.98
N GLU A 102 -32.06 25.24 8.81
CA GLU A 102 -31.75 26.67 9.03
C GLU A 102 -31.37 27.02 10.47
N GLN A 103 -31.70 26.17 11.46
CA GLN A 103 -31.34 26.40 12.86
C GLN A 103 -29.91 25.95 13.19
N ASP A 104 -29.31 25.10 12.35
CA ASP A 104 -27.88 24.82 12.39
C ASP A 104 -27.17 25.99 11.70
N GLY A 105 -26.95 27.11 12.39
CA GLY A 105 -26.46 28.37 11.81
C GLY A 105 -25.26 28.19 10.87
N GLY A 106 -25.53 28.24 9.55
CA GLY A 106 -24.50 28.01 8.52
C GLY A 106 -24.08 26.54 8.34
N SER A 107 -24.93 25.61 8.77
CA SER A 107 -24.71 24.18 8.86
C SER A 107 -23.49 23.77 9.70
N ALA A 108 -23.12 24.53 10.74
CA ALA A 108 -21.87 24.35 11.48
C ALA A 108 -21.73 22.96 12.13
N ASP A 109 -22.77 22.47 12.80
CA ASP A 109 -22.77 21.14 13.42
C ASP A 109 -22.77 20.04 12.36
N THR A 110 -23.58 20.18 11.30
CA THR A 110 -23.60 19.24 10.17
C THR A 110 -22.25 19.18 9.47
N ARG A 111 -21.63 20.33 9.23
CA ARG A 111 -20.29 20.47 8.63
C ARG A 111 -19.24 19.78 9.47
N ARG A 112 -19.24 19.99 10.80
CA ARG A 112 -18.31 19.30 11.71
C ARG A 112 -18.54 17.78 11.72
N MET A 113 -19.79 17.34 11.73
CA MET A 113 -20.15 15.92 11.64
C MET A 113 -19.59 15.29 10.36
N LEU A 114 -19.86 15.91 9.20
CA LEU A 114 -19.40 15.42 7.90
C LEU A 114 -17.87 15.42 7.78
N TRP A 115 -17.20 16.42 8.34
CA TRP A 115 -15.74 16.51 8.39
C TRP A 115 -15.13 15.32 9.15
N LEU A 116 -15.75 14.93 10.27
CA LEU A 116 -15.32 13.78 11.05
C LEU A 116 -15.67 12.43 10.39
N MET A 117 -16.80 12.37 9.69
CA MET A 117 -17.32 11.14 9.05
C MET A 117 -16.57 10.78 7.76
N LEU A 118 -16.34 11.75 6.87
CA LEU A 118 -15.75 11.53 5.55
C LEU A 118 -14.50 10.63 5.54
N PRO A 119 -13.45 10.86 6.37
CA PRO A 119 -12.23 10.09 6.27
C PRO A 119 -12.37 8.61 6.68
N ILE A 120 -13.45 8.26 7.39
CA ILE A 120 -13.75 6.90 7.86
C ILE A 120 -14.97 6.28 7.19
N GLU A 121 -15.64 7.00 6.28
CA GLU A 121 -16.82 6.52 5.58
C GLU A 121 -16.48 5.32 4.68
N PRO A 122 -16.99 4.09 4.94
CA PRO A 122 -16.67 2.93 4.10
C PRO A 122 -17.41 2.94 2.76
N ASP A 123 -18.52 3.65 2.66
CA ASP A 123 -19.35 3.67 1.45
C ASP A 123 -18.87 4.72 0.44
N ASP A 124 -18.42 4.26 -0.72
CA ASP A 124 -17.85 5.12 -1.75
C ASP A 124 -18.83 6.16 -2.31
N VAL A 125 -20.13 5.84 -2.36
CA VAL A 125 -21.16 6.76 -2.88
C VAL A 125 -21.45 7.85 -1.85
N VAL A 126 -21.55 7.48 -0.56
CA VAL A 126 -21.73 8.46 0.51
C VAL A 126 -20.49 9.35 0.64
N ALA A 127 -19.28 8.79 0.61
CA ALA A 127 -18.05 9.57 0.67
C ALA A 127 -17.92 10.54 -0.51
N ALA A 128 -18.23 10.09 -1.73
CA ALA A 128 -18.27 10.94 -2.91
C ALA A 128 -19.27 12.09 -2.76
N ARG A 129 -20.48 11.81 -2.26
CA ARG A 129 -21.50 12.85 -2.04
C ARG A 129 -21.04 13.90 -1.04
N VAL A 130 -20.42 13.49 0.07
CA VAL A 130 -19.90 14.41 1.09
C VAL A 130 -18.74 15.26 0.54
N ALA A 131 -17.84 14.68 -0.26
CA ALA A 131 -16.77 15.43 -0.92
C ALA A 131 -17.33 16.47 -1.91
N THR A 132 -18.36 16.12 -2.69
CA THR A 132 -19.06 17.05 -3.59
C THR A 132 -19.72 18.19 -2.81
N ILE A 133 -20.42 17.90 -1.72
CA ILE A 133 -21.05 18.93 -0.86
C ILE A 133 -19.99 19.90 -0.32
N ALA A 134 -18.85 19.38 0.14
CA ALA A 134 -17.77 20.22 0.65
C ALA A 134 -17.25 21.19 -0.42
N ALA A 135 -17.11 20.73 -1.67
CA ALA A 135 -16.73 21.58 -2.80
C ALA A 135 -17.82 22.60 -3.15
N GLU A 136 -19.09 22.19 -3.28
CA GLU A 136 -20.23 23.06 -3.58
C GLU A 136 -20.40 24.19 -2.55
N ARG A 137 -20.06 23.92 -1.28
CA ARG A 137 -20.14 24.89 -0.18
C ARG A 137 -18.81 25.56 0.16
N ALA A 138 -17.76 25.34 -0.64
CA ALA A 138 -16.43 25.91 -0.45
C ALA A 138 -15.82 25.67 0.95
N TRP A 139 -15.99 24.47 1.51
CA TRP A 139 -15.45 24.07 2.81
C TRP A 139 -13.98 23.63 2.68
N ALA A 140 -13.07 24.60 2.57
CA ALA A 140 -11.64 24.35 2.33
C ALA A 140 -10.98 23.41 3.35
N GLU A 141 -11.41 23.39 4.61
CA GLU A 141 -10.88 22.51 5.66
C GLU A 141 -11.22 21.02 5.48
N PHE A 142 -12.01 20.66 4.47
CA PHE A 142 -12.23 19.27 4.06
C PHE A 142 -11.07 18.71 3.22
N ASP A 143 -10.06 19.51 2.89
CA ASP A 143 -8.92 19.07 2.09
C ASP A 143 -8.24 17.80 2.65
N GLY A 144 -7.95 17.76 3.95
CA GLY A 144 -7.41 16.59 4.65
C GLY A 144 -8.35 15.38 4.61
N PRO A 145 -9.61 15.48 5.07
CA PRO A 145 -10.62 14.44 4.92
C PRO A 145 -10.77 13.88 3.50
N ILE A 146 -10.81 14.74 2.48
CA ILE A 146 -10.94 14.34 1.08
C ILE A 146 -9.67 13.61 0.62
N ALA A 147 -8.48 14.11 0.98
CA ALA A 147 -7.21 13.44 0.69
C ALA A 147 -7.16 12.03 1.31
N ARG A 148 -7.71 11.83 2.52
CA ARG A 148 -7.81 10.51 3.16
C ARG A 148 -8.68 9.52 2.40
N VAL A 149 -9.79 9.98 1.81
CA VAL A 149 -10.64 9.12 0.99
C VAL A 149 -9.98 8.86 -0.37
N LEU A 150 -9.41 9.90 -0.99
CA LEU A 150 -8.67 9.78 -2.25
C LEU A 150 -7.50 8.79 -2.13
N ALA A 151 -6.80 8.76 -1.00
CA ALA A 151 -5.67 7.85 -0.76
C ALA A 151 -6.04 6.36 -0.80
N ARG A 152 -7.32 5.99 -0.60
CA ARG A 152 -7.76 4.59 -0.67
C ARG A 152 -7.62 4.06 -2.09
N HIS A 153 -7.08 2.85 -2.24
CA HIS A 153 -6.90 2.22 -3.55
C HIS A 153 -8.25 1.76 -4.12
N ARG A 154 -8.62 2.28 -5.30
CA ARG A 154 -9.83 1.89 -6.05
C ARG A 154 -9.45 1.55 -7.49
N PRO A 155 -9.05 0.30 -7.79
CA PRO A 155 -8.51 -0.05 -9.11
C PRO A 155 -9.52 0.09 -10.25
N ALA A 156 -10.83 0.07 -9.96
CA ALA A 156 -11.89 0.19 -10.95
C ALA A 156 -12.08 1.61 -11.50
N VAL A 157 -11.54 2.64 -10.84
CA VAL A 157 -11.75 4.06 -11.21
C VAL A 157 -10.42 4.79 -11.14
N ALA A 158 -9.99 5.41 -12.24
CA ALA A 158 -8.77 6.22 -12.26
C ALA A 158 -8.88 7.37 -11.24
N ASP A 159 -7.79 7.68 -10.53
CA ASP A 159 -7.83 8.65 -9.44
C ASP A 159 -8.33 10.04 -9.89
N THR A 160 -8.05 10.44 -11.14
CA THR A 160 -8.51 11.72 -11.72
C THR A 160 -10.01 11.79 -11.97
N ASP A 161 -10.69 10.65 -12.13
CA ASP A 161 -12.13 10.59 -12.42
C ASP A 161 -12.99 10.58 -11.15
N ARG A 162 -12.35 10.32 -10.01
CA ARG A 162 -13.01 10.21 -8.71
C ARG A 162 -13.59 11.54 -8.23
N ALA A 163 -14.70 11.45 -7.50
CA ALA A 163 -15.35 12.63 -6.92
C ALA A 163 -14.43 13.39 -5.95
N GLU A 164 -13.55 12.68 -5.23
CA GLU A 164 -12.61 13.29 -4.29
C GLU A 164 -11.57 14.17 -5.00
N HIS A 165 -11.04 13.72 -6.14
CA HIS A 165 -10.11 14.51 -6.96
C HIS A 165 -10.81 15.76 -7.53
N LYS A 166 -12.02 15.59 -8.07
CA LYS A 166 -12.84 16.71 -8.58
C LYS A 166 -13.18 17.72 -7.49
N ALA A 167 -13.48 17.26 -6.28
CA ALA A 167 -13.75 18.12 -5.14
C ALA A 167 -12.51 18.94 -4.74
N LEU A 168 -11.32 18.34 -4.69
CA LEU A 168 -10.08 19.08 -4.42
C LEU A 168 -9.79 20.12 -5.52
N ALA A 169 -10.01 19.78 -6.79
CA ALA A 169 -9.83 20.71 -7.89
C ALA A 169 -10.81 21.90 -7.81
N ALA A 170 -12.05 21.66 -7.40
CA ALA A 170 -13.06 22.70 -7.23
C ALA A 170 -12.80 23.59 -5.99
N LEU A 171 -12.31 23.03 -4.89
CA LEU A 171 -11.97 23.77 -3.66
C LEU A 171 -10.74 24.67 -3.85
N PHE A 172 -9.80 24.27 -4.71
CA PHE A 172 -8.53 24.98 -4.91
C PHE A 172 -8.25 25.18 -6.41
N PRO A 173 -9.05 26.00 -7.12
CA PRO A 173 -9.02 26.11 -8.58
C PRO A 173 -7.72 26.71 -9.14
N ASP A 174 -7.00 27.49 -8.33
CA ASP A 174 -5.78 28.20 -8.75
C ASP A 174 -4.54 27.31 -8.80
N GLN A 175 -4.66 26.01 -8.45
CA GLN A 175 -3.54 25.07 -8.44
C GLN A 175 -3.97 23.64 -8.79
N PRO A 176 -3.07 22.82 -9.36
CA PRO A 176 -3.38 21.42 -9.62
C PRO A 176 -3.58 20.64 -8.31
N VAL A 177 -4.36 19.56 -8.37
CA VAL A 177 -4.64 18.69 -7.20
C VAL A 177 -3.35 18.15 -6.58
N THR A 178 -2.33 17.84 -7.39
CA THR A 178 -1.00 17.42 -6.92
C THR A 178 -0.36 18.44 -5.99
N ARG A 179 -0.50 19.73 -6.30
CA ARG A 179 -0.02 20.84 -5.47
C ARG A 179 -0.82 20.98 -4.19
N THR A 180 -2.13 20.76 -4.23
CA THR A 180 -3.00 20.73 -3.04
C THR A 180 -2.60 19.59 -2.10
N LEU A 181 -2.39 18.38 -2.61
CA LEU A 181 -1.95 17.25 -1.80
C LEU A 181 -0.57 17.50 -1.18
N PHE A 182 0.36 18.08 -1.95
CA PHE A 182 1.65 18.47 -1.40
C PHE A 182 1.52 19.53 -0.30
N ARG A 183 0.64 20.54 -0.46
CA ARG A 183 0.34 21.53 0.58
C ARG A 183 -0.14 20.85 1.86
N ILE A 184 -1.12 19.95 1.77
CA ILE A 184 -1.64 19.20 2.93
C ILE A 184 -0.50 18.43 3.62
N PHE A 185 0.31 17.69 2.85
CA PHE A 185 1.46 16.96 3.37
C PHE A 185 2.48 17.87 4.07
N SER A 186 2.77 19.03 3.48
CA SER A 186 3.81 19.95 3.96
C SER A 186 3.37 20.89 5.09
N THR A 187 2.06 20.97 5.37
CA THR A 187 1.52 21.84 6.42
C THR A 187 1.72 21.19 7.78
N PRO A 188 2.60 21.73 8.66
CA PRO A 188 2.93 21.10 9.94
C PRO A 188 1.70 20.93 10.82
N THR A 189 1.62 19.80 11.53
CA THR A 189 0.60 19.60 12.57
C THR A 189 0.88 20.57 13.73
N PRO A 190 -0.05 21.45 14.10
CA PRO A 190 0.14 22.39 15.20
C PRO A 190 0.45 21.70 16.54
N GLU A 191 1.35 22.31 17.31
CA GLU A 191 1.62 21.89 18.69
C GLU A 191 0.40 22.17 19.60
N GLY A 192 0.24 21.36 20.66
CA GLY A 192 -0.81 21.57 21.67
C GLY A 192 -2.22 21.09 21.29
N LEU A 193 -2.40 20.48 20.11
CA LEU A 193 -3.64 19.78 19.76
C LEU A 193 -3.90 18.60 20.69
N ASP A 194 -5.18 18.25 20.88
CA ASP A 194 -5.51 17.00 21.56
C ASP A 194 -4.96 15.79 20.77
N PRO A 195 -4.67 14.65 21.44
CA PRO A 195 -4.04 13.50 20.78
C PRO A 195 -4.82 12.93 19.60
N GLN A 196 -6.15 13.08 19.58
CA GLN A 196 -6.99 12.56 18.51
C GLN A 196 -6.92 13.47 17.28
N GLU A 197 -6.99 14.78 17.47
CA GLU A 197 -6.87 15.76 16.41
C GLU A 197 -5.47 15.76 15.78
N HIS A 198 -4.43 15.72 16.62
CA HIS A 198 -3.05 15.53 16.14
C HIS A 198 -2.94 14.28 15.26
N ARG A 199 -3.52 13.15 15.70
CA ARG A 199 -3.52 11.91 14.91
C ARG A 199 -4.27 12.06 13.58
N ARG A 200 -5.40 12.76 13.55
CA ARG A 200 -6.17 12.98 12.31
C ARG A 200 -5.36 13.78 11.29
N GLN A 201 -4.65 14.82 11.73
CA GLN A 201 -3.84 15.66 10.86
C GLN A 201 -2.62 14.92 10.32
N GLU A 202 -1.92 14.15 11.16
CA GLU A 202 -0.84 13.26 10.71
C GLU A 202 -1.34 12.21 9.70
N GLN A 203 -2.52 11.62 9.93
CA GLN A 203 -3.14 10.70 8.97
C GLN A 203 -3.51 11.38 7.65
N ALA A 204 -3.96 12.65 7.68
CA ALA A 204 -4.23 13.41 6.47
C ALA A 204 -2.95 13.73 5.69
N ARG A 205 -1.86 14.10 6.38
CA ARG A 205 -0.53 14.32 5.79
C ARG A 205 -0.02 13.06 5.09
N SER A 206 -0.02 11.91 5.77
CA SER A 206 0.38 10.64 5.17
C SER A 206 -0.52 10.24 3.98
N ALA A 207 -1.85 10.39 4.12
CA ALA A 207 -2.77 10.08 3.04
C ALA A 207 -2.57 10.99 1.81
N ALA A 208 -2.28 12.27 2.03
CA ALA A 208 -1.98 13.17 0.93
C ALA A 208 -0.71 12.75 0.18
N TRP A 209 0.32 12.30 0.89
CA TRP A 209 1.52 11.71 0.27
C TRP A 209 1.20 10.44 -0.54
N GLU A 210 0.37 9.54 0.01
CA GLU A 210 -0.04 8.30 -0.67
C GLU A 210 -0.87 8.57 -1.93
N ALA A 211 -1.80 9.51 -1.88
CA ALA A 211 -2.58 9.92 -3.05
C ALA A 211 -1.68 10.57 -4.11
N LEU A 212 -0.75 11.43 -3.67
CA LEU A 212 0.22 12.08 -4.55
C LEU A 212 1.12 11.06 -5.24
N ALA A 213 1.51 9.98 -4.55
CA ALA A 213 2.32 8.91 -5.13
C ALA A 213 1.71 8.27 -6.38
N ARG A 214 0.38 8.24 -6.49
CA ARG A 214 -0.32 7.66 -7.64
C ARG A 214 -0.58 8.66 -8.76
N LEU A 215 -0.73 9.94 -8.41
CA LEU A 215 -0.86 11.04 -9.39
C LEU A 215 0.50 11.51 -9.95
N ASP A 216 1.58 11.25 -9.21
CA ASP A 216 2.97 11.60 -9.52
C ASP A 216 3.88 10.35 -9.32
N PRO A 217 3.74 9.31 -10.16
CA PRO A 217 4.36 8.00 -9.93
C PRO A 217 5.89 7.99 -10.03
N ASP A 218 6.51 8.95 -10.74
CA ASP A 218 7.96 9.09 -10.79
C ASP A 218 8.51 9.98 -9.67
N GLY A 219 7.68 10.86 -9.11
CA GLY A 219 8.05 11.79 -8.05
C GLY A 219 8.52 13.16 -8.56
N ALA A 220 8.40 13.44 -9.86
CA ALA A 220 8.91 14.66 -10.48
C ALA A 220 8.23 15.90 -9.91
N ALA A 221 6.90 15.89 -9.78
CA ALA A 221 6.16 17.03 -9.23
C ALA A 221 6.51 17.25 -7.75
N ARG A 222 6.61 16.17 -6.96
CA ARG A 222 7.06 16.26 -5.55
C ARG A 222 8.45 16.87 -5.43
N LEU A 223 9.40 16.45 -6.27
CA LEU A 223 10.75 17.02 -6.28
C LEU A 223 10.74 18.51 -6.66
N GLU A 224 9.93 18.90 -7.64
CA GLU A 224 9.74 20.30 -8.01
C GLU A 224 9.22 21.12 -6.82
N TYR A 225 8.14 20.65 -6.16
CA TYR A 225 7.54 21.35 -5.03
C TYR A 225 8.49 21.45 -3.82
N LEU A 226 9.26 20.39 -3.54
CA LEU A 226 10.28 20.40 -2.48
C LEU A 226 11.39 21.43 -2.73
N ARG A 227 11.72 21.71 -4.00
CA ARG A 227 12.72 22.70 -4.40
C ARG A 227 12.16 24.12 -4.45
N ALA A 228 10.94 24.28 -4.96
CA ALA A 228 10.29 25.58 -5.12
C ALA A 228 9.89 26.20 -3.77
N ASP A 229 9.44 25.38 -2.83
CA ASP A 229 8.93 25.88 -1.57
C ASP A 229 10.09 26.16 -0.60
N ALA A 230 10.14 27.39 -0.08
CA ALA A 230 10.97 27.70 1.08
C ALA A 230 10.66 26.68 2.21
N PRO A 231 11.64 26.28 3.02
CA PRO A 231 11.40 25.32 4.11
C PRO A 231 10.25 25.83 4.96
N ALA A 232 9.13 25.10 4.91
CA ALA A 232 7.93 25.39 5.69
C ALA A 232 8.25 25.10 7.17
N GLY A 233 8.91 26.05 7.83
CA GLY A 233 9.33 25.91 9.21
C GLY A 233 10.25 24.71 9.48
N ASN A 234 10.39 24.40 10.77
CA ASN A 234 11.21 23.30 11.28
C ASN A 234 10.49 21.93 11.21
N ASP A 235 9.54 21.71 10.31
CA ASP A 235 8.83 20.42 10.20
C ASP A 235 9.82 19.28 9.92
N PRO A 236 10.04 18.36 10.88
CA PRO A 236 11.03 17.29 10.72
C PRO A 236 10.75 16.41 9.51
N LEU A 237 9.47 16.19 9.17
CA LEU A 237 9.09 15.30 8.08
C LEU A 237 9.49 15.87 6.71
N VAL A 238 9.12 17.12 6.43
CA VAL A 238 9.46 17.79 5.17
C VAL A 238 10.98 17.98 5.06
N ARG A 239 11.64 18.32 6.18
CA ARG A 239 13.10 18.42 6.25
C ARG A 239 13.76 17.10 5.84
N ASP A 240 13.34 15.99 6.43
CA ASP A 240 13.95 14.68 6.16
C ASP A 240 13.76 14.27 4.69
N VAL A 241 12.60 14.54 4.09
CA VAL A 241 12.34 14.29 2.65
C VAL A 241 13.24 15.17 1.77
N ARG A 242 13.43 16.45 2.09
CA ARG A 242 14.36 17.32 1.35
C ARG A 242 15.81 16.86 1.48
N THR A 243 16.21 16.42 2.68
CA THR A 243 17.53 15.87 2.92
C THR A 243 17.75 14.61 2.10
N ALA A 244 16.77 13.68 2.04
CA ALA A 244 16.85 12.52 1.15
C ALA A 244 16.96 12.93 -0.33
N ALA A 245 16.13 13.87 -0.79
CA ALA A 245 16.18 14.35 -2.17
C ALA A 245 17.54 14.93 -2.54
N THR A 246 18.19 15.63 -1.61
CA THR A 246 19.48 16.30 -1.81
C THR A 246 20.64 15.33 -1.71
N GLU A 247 20.72 14.60 -0.59
CA GLU A 247 21.88 13.79 -0.23
C GLU A 247 21.82 12.40 -0.87
N LEU A 248 20.63 11.79 -0.95
CA LEU A 248 20.44 10.47 -1.56
C LEU A 248 20.02 10.55 -3.04
N GLY A 249 19.53 11.70 -3.51
CA GLY A 249 19.02 11.85 -4.88
C GLY A 249 17.68 11.12 -5.12
N THR A 250 16.97 10.74 -4.06
CA THR A 250 15.67 10.05 -4.13
C THR A 250 14.70 10.61 -3.10
N ILE A 251 13.40 10.43 -3.33
CA ILE A 251 12.34 10.69 -2.35
C ILE A 251 11.56 9.40 -2.08
N PRO A 252 10.96 9.25 -0.89
CA PRO A 252 10.08 8.13 -0.61
C PRO A 252 8.82 8.22 -1.48
N LEU A 253 8.45 7.15 -2.16
CA LEU A 253 7.28 7.20 -3.04
C LEU A 253 5.98 6.92 -2.30
N THR A 254 5.97 5.95 -1.38
CA THR A 254 4.79 5.55 -0.62
C THR A 254 4.84 6.05 0.83
N VAL A 255 3.73 5.92 1.56
CA VAL A 255 3.74 6.15 3.02
C VAL A 255 4.68 5.19 3.74
N SER A 256 4.78 3.94 3.30
CA SER A 256 5.70 2.98 3.91
C SER A 256 7.17 3.39 3.69
N GLU A 257 7.51 3.93 2.53
CA GLU A 257 8.86 4.47 2.28
C GLU A 257 9.10 5.76 3.07
N LEU A 258 8.07 6.58 3.29
CA LEU A 258 8.16 7.78 4.09
C LEU A 258 8.45 7.45 5.56
N ASP A 259 7.72 6.49 6.12
CA ASP A 259 7.97 5.97 7.48
C ASP A 259 9.35 5.33 7.58
N TRP A 260 9.79 4.63 6.53
CA TRP A 260 11.14 4.10 6.44
C TRP A 260 12.20 5.22 6.48
N LEU A 261 12.04 6.27 5.68
CA LEU A 261 12.96 7.40 5.68
C LEU A 261 13.04 8.07 7.06
N ARG A 262 11.91 8.28 7.74
CA ARG A 262 11.87 8.82 9.10
C ARG A 262 12.69 7.97 10.07
N GLN A 263 12.59 6.65 9.95
CA GLN A 263 13.41 5.75 10.76
C GLN A 263 14.89 5.92 10.47
N LEU A 264 15.30 5.96 9.19
CA LEU A 264 16.69 6.19 8.80
C LEU A 264 17.23 7.54 9.32
N ARG A 265 16.38 8.58 9.37
CA ARG A 265 16.74 9.95 9.75
C ARG A 265 16.57 10.29 11.23
N SER A 266 16.06 9.37 12.05
CA SER A 266 15.84 9.58 13.48
C SER A 266 17.17 9.62 14.25
N PHE A 267 17.93 10.71 14.18
CA PHE A 267 19.25 10.84 14.79
C PHE A 267 19.25 11.32 16.25
N ASP A 268 18.14 11.89 16.70
CA ASP A 268 18.06 12.61 17.98
C ASP A 268 17.47 11.77 19.12
N GLY A 269 17.10 10.51 18.85
CA GLY A 269 16.53 9.63 19.86
C GLY A 269 16.61 8.15 19.50
N PRO A 270 16.50 7.26 20.50
CA PRO A 270 16.37 5.83 20.27
C PRO A 270 15.05 5.56 19.53
N ILE A 271 15.11 4.73 18.48
CA ILE A 271 13.90 4.06 18.00
C ILE A 271 13.74 2.88 18.94
N ALA A 272 12.56 2.75 19.57
CA ALA A 272 12.34 1.77 20.64
C ALA A 272 12.77 0.35 20.27
N ALA A 273 12.75 -0.02 18.99
CA ALA A 273 13.13 -1.34 18.53
C ALA A 273 14.38 -1.31 17.60
N GLY A 274 14.63 -0.24 16.85
CA GLY A 274 15.59 -0.24 15.74
C GLY A 274 17.07 -0.04 16.10
N PRO A 275 17.93 0.14 15.08
CA PRO A 275 19.35 0.47 15.22
C PRO A 275 19.64 1.64 16.18
N SER A 276 20.87 1.82 16.63
CA SER A 276 21.25 3.03 17.37
C SER A 276 21.24 4.27 16.47
N ALA A 277 21.09 5.46 17.05
CA ALA A 277 21.19 6.72 16.30
C ALA A 277 22.57 6.93 15.68
N ALA A 278 23.64 6.51 16.37
CA ALA A 278 24.99 6.54 15.83
C ALA A 278 25.11 5.67 14.57
N ARG A 279 24.63 4.43 14.63
CA ARG A 279 24.66 3.53 13.48
C ARG A 279 23.88 4.06 12.28
N ARG A 280 22.71 4.66 12.51
CA ARG A 280 21.94 5.30 11.42
C ARG A 280 22.72 6.44 10.77
N ARG A 281 23.42 7.26 11.56
CA ARG A 281 24.31 8.31 11.02
C ARG A 281 25.45 7.72 10.21
N ASP A 282 26.11 6.69 10.73
CA ASP A 282 27.25 6.03 10.06
C ASP A 282 26.79 5.41 8.74
N TRP A 283 25.66 4.70 8.74
CA TRP A 283 25.03 4.17 7.53
C TRP A 283 24.72 5.27 6.52
N TRP A 284 24.10 6.36 6.98
CA TRP A 284 23.73 7.49 6.12
C TRP A 284 24.97 8.14 5.47
N GLN A 285 26.05 8.33 6.22
CA GLN A 285 27.32 8.84 5.69
C GLN A 285 27.97 7.86 4.71
N ALA A 286 27.94 6.56 5.02
CA ALA A 286 28.50 5.51 4.15
C ALA A 286 27.76 5.37 2.81
N VAL A 287 26.47 5.74 2.76
CA VAL A 287 25.66 5.78 1.53
C VAL A 287 25.87 7.08 0.74
N THR A 288 25.86 8.23 1.41
CA THR A 288 25.91 9.54 0.73
C THR A 288 27.24 9.79 0.03
N ALA A 289 28.36 9.34 0.60
CA ALA A 289 29.69 9.48 0.01
C ALA A 289 29.85 8.82 -1.38
N PRO A 290 29.48 7.53 -1.60
CA PRO A 290 29.51 6.94 -2.92
C PRO A 290 28.47 7.56 -3.87
N LEU A 291 27.27 7.92 -3.42
CA LEU A 291 26.24 8.56 -4.26
C LEU A 291 26.69 9.88 -4.86
N ALA A 292 27.48 10.68 -4.12
CA ALA A 292 28.03 11.93 -4.62
C ALA A 292 28.99 11.76 -5.81
N ARG A 293 29.53 10.55 -6.01
CA ARG A 293 30.46 10.21 -7.11
C ARG A 293 29.77 9.56 -8.32
N LEU A 294 28.49 9.22 -8.21
CA LEU A 294 27.73 8.63 -9.31
C LEU A 294 27.42 9.66 -10.40
N SER A 295 27.48 9.23 -11.65
CA SER A 295 27.06 10.03 -12.81
C SER A 295 25.55 10.34 -12.78
N PRO A 296 25.09 11.39 -13.50
CA PRO A 296 23.67 11.69 -13.63
C PRO A 296 22.85 10.49 -14.13
N GLU A 297 23.39 9.71 -15.07
CA GLU A 297 22.75 8.51 -15.62
C GLU A 297 22.56 7.42 -14.57
N GLN A 298 23.55 7.21 -13.70
CA GLN A 298 23.46 6.24 -12.59
C GLN A 298 22.49 6.70 -11.50
N ARG A 299 22.41 8.02 -11.26
CA ARG A 299 21.48 8.60 -10.29
C ARG A 299 20.04 8.62 -10.79
N ALA A 300 19.83 8.59 -12.11
CA ALA A 300 18.51 8.61 -12.71
C ALA A 300 17.69 7.36 -12.31
N GLY A 301 16.58 7.59 -11.63
CA GLY A 301 15.67 6.52 -11.20
C GLY A 301 16.12 5.75 -9.96
N LEU A 302 17.13 6.21 -9.22
CA LEU A 302 17.45 5.68 -7.90
C LEU A 302 16.24 5.78 -6.97
N ARG A 303 16.03 4.75 -6.17
CA ARG A 303 14.98 4.63 -5.16
C ARG A 303 15.60 4.37 -3.80
N LEU A 304 14.80 4.57 -2.74
CA LEU A 304 15.27 4.38 -1.36
C LEU A 304 15.78 2.95 -1.10
N ARG A 305 15.21 1.93 -1.76
CA ARG A 305 15.67 0.52 -1.74
C ARG A 305 17.11 0.31 -2.21
N ASP A 306 17.59 1.13 -3.14
CA ASP A 306 18.90 0.92 -3.76
C ASP A 306 20.05 1.36 -2.84
N MET A 307 19.74 2.12 -1.77
CA MET A 307 20.73 2.75 -0.91
C MET A 307 21.66 1.75 -0.23
N GLU A 308 21.11 0.63 0.28
CA GLU A 308 21.93 -0.41 0.90
C GLU A 308 22.82 -1.13 -0.11
N ALA A 309 22.31 -1.40 -1.32
CA ALA A 309 23.10 -1.99 -2.38
C ALA A 309 24.29 -1.09 -2.79
N VAL A 310 24.07 0.24 -2.84
CA VAL A 310 25.15 1.21 -3.08
C VAL A 310 26.18 1.20 -1.96
N ARG A 311 25.75 1.25 -0.69
CA ARG A 311 26.66 1.21 0.47
C ARG A 311 27.49 -0.05 0.48
N TRP A 312 26.83 -1.20 0.33
CA TRP A 312 27.48 -2.50 0.34
C TRP A 312 28.46 -2.63 -0.83
N ALA A 313 28.05 -2.25 -2.05
CA ALA A 313 28.91 -2.32 -3.22
C ALA A 313 30.12 -1.39 -3.09
N ALA A 314 29.97 -0.19 -2.50
CA ALA A 314 31.09 0.71 -2.24
C ALA A 314 32.20 0.06 -1.39
N GLN A 315 31.82 -0.84 -0.47
CA GLN A 315 32.74 -1.50 0.45
C GLN A 315 33.28 -2.81 -0.13
N GLN A 316 32.42 -3.63 -0.74
CA GLN A 316 32.73 -5.02 -1.10
C GLN A 316 32.97 -5.24 -2.59
N ARG A 317 32.38 -4.40 -3.46
CA ARG A 317 32.42 -4.50 -4.92
C ARG A 317 32.56 -3.11 -5.58
N PRO A 318 33.58 -2.31 -5.23
CA PRO A 318 33.65 -0.90 -5.65
C PRO A 318 33.68 -0.71 -7.17
N SER A 319 34.15 -1.70 -7.93
CA SER A 319 34.12 -1.68 -9.40
C SER A 319 32.71 -1.62 -9.97
N TRP A 320 31.69 -2.16 -9.29
CA TRP A 320 30.30 -2.11 -9.75
C TRP A 320 29.75 -0.68 -9.78
N LEU A 321 30.24 0.21 -8.91
CA LEU A 321 29.84 1.61 -8.92
C LEU A 321 30.37 2.37 -10.14
N GLY A 322 31.41 1.86 -10.80
CA GLY A 322 31.93 2.40 -12.05
C GLY A 322 31.25 1.83 -13.30
N MET A 323 30.43 0.78 -13.15
CA MET A 323 29.74 0.16 -14.28
C MET A 323 28.52 0.97 -14.71
N SER A 324 28.30 1.02 -16.01
CA SER A 324 27.05 1.43 -16.63
C SER A 324 25.93 0.44 -16.29
N ARG A 325 24.69 0.87 -16.52
CA ARG A 325 23.52 0.00 -16.34
C ARG A 325 23.60 -1.25 -17.21
N GLN A 326 24.05 -1.11 -18.45
CA GLN A 326 24.19 -2.22 -19.40
C GLN A 326 25.23 -3.23 -18.93
N GLU A 327 26.35 -2.77 -18.35
CA GLU A 327 27.39 -3.65 -17.81
C GLU A 327 26.91 -4.42 -16.58
N LEU A 328 26.17 -3.77 -15.66
CA LEU A 328 25.56 -4.46 -14.52
C LEU A 328 24.55 -5.52 -14.98
N LEU A 329 23.72 -5.21 -15.99
CA LEU A 329 22.78 -6.18 -16.56
C LEU A 329 23.51 -7.34 -17.26
N ALA A 330 24.62 -7.08 -17.94
CA ALA A 330 25.43 -8.12 -18.57
C ALA A 330 26.13 -9.03 -17.54
N GLU A 331 26.59 -8.46 -16.42
CA GLU A 331 27.11 -9.21 -15.27
C GLU A 331 26.01 -10.10 -14.68
N ALA A 332 24.81 -9.55 -14.43
CA ALA A 332 23.67 -10.32 -13.93
C ALA A 332 23.29 -11.45 -14.90
N GLN A 333 23.21 -11.17 -16.20
CA GLN A 333 22.92 -12.18 -17.21
C GLN A 333 23.99 -13.28 -17.24
N THR A 334 25.26 -12.93 -17.05
CA THR A 334 26.36 -13.90 -17.00
C THR A 334 26.23 -14.82 -15.79
N ARG A 335 25.88 -14.28 -14.62
CA ARG A 335 25.66 -15.06 -13.39
C ARG A 335 24.45 -15.98 -13.46
N LEU A 336 23.37 -15.51 -14.06
CA LEU A 336 22.11 -16.26 -14.18
C LEU A 336 22.17 -17.33 -15.28
N ARG A 337 23.11 -17.22 -16.22
CA ARG A 337 23.23 -18.16 -17.35
C ARG A 337 23.45 -19.59 -16.86
N GLY A 338 22.58 -20.49 -17.30
CA GLY A 338 22.68 -21.92 -16.99
C GLY A 338 22.16 -22.33 -15.62
N ARG A 339 21.67 -21.39 -14.81
CA ARG A 339 20.99 -21.72 -13.56
C ARG A 339 19.67 -22.44 -13.84
N GLN A 340 19.35 -23.41 -13.00
CA GLN A 340 18.05 -24.07 -13.03
C GLN A 340 16.99 -23.09 -12.53
N THR A 341 15.92 -22.93 -13.30
CA THR A 341 14.79 -22.01 -13.05
C THR A 341 13.49 -22.80 -13.01
N HIS A 342 12.48 -22.27 -12.31
CA HIS A 342 11.21 -22.95 -12.09
C HIS A 342 10.05 -22.02 -12.47
N VAL A 343 9.28 -22.40 -13.49
CA VAL A 343 8.13 -21.60 -13.92
C VAL A 343 6.94 -21.85 -13.00
N ARG A 344 6.36 -20.78 -12.48
CA ARG A 344 5.10 -20.83 -11.73
C ARG A 344 3.98 -21.45 -12.57
N THR A 345 3.34 -22.49 -12.03
CA THR A 345 2.18 -23.13 -12.69
C THR A 345 0.92 -23.18 -11.80
N GLY A 346 1.08 -22.94 -10.50
CA GLY A 346 0.03 -22.98 -9.47
C GLY A 346 -0.51 -21.60 -9.05
N GLY A 347 -1.70 -21.62 -8.43
CA GLY A 347 -2.44 -20.43 -7.98
C GLY A 347 -3.38 -19.86 -9.04
N GLU A 348 -3.96 -18.69 -8.78
CA GLU A 348 -4.72 -17.89 -9.77
C GLU A 348 -3.74 -17.24 -10.78
N ALA A 349 -2.87 -18.06 -11.36
CA ALA A 349 -1.90 -17.63 -12.33
C ALA A 349 -2.62 -17.29 -13.64
N SER A 350 -2.81 -15.99 -13.90
CA SER A 350 -3.25 -15.50 -15.22
C SER A 350 -2.27 -15.96 -16.31
N VAL A 351 -2.70 -16.00 -17.57
CA VAL A 351 -1.82 -16.34 -18.71
C VAL A 351 -0.56 -15.44 -18.74
N ALA A 352 -0.67 -14.18 -18.28
CA ALA A 352 0.46 -13.26 -18.14
C ALA A 352 1.46 -13.63 -17.03
N SER A 353 1.00 -14.30 -15.96
CA SER A 353 1.88 -14.82 -14.89
C SER A 353 2.63 -16.12 -15.26
N ARG A 354 2.34 -16.70 -16.43
CA ARG A 354 3.08 -17.85 -16.99
C ARG A 354 4.23 -17.44 -17.90
N ALA A 355 4.41 -16.14 -18.14
CA ALA A 355 5.58 -15.64 -18.85
C ALA A 355 6.85 -15.94 -18.01
N PRO A 356 7.97 -16.33 -18.63
CA PRO A 356 9.20 -16.56 -17.89
C PRO A 356 9.64 -15.29 -17.17
N ASP A 357 9.85 -15.36 -15.86
CA ASP A 357 10.40 -14.28 -15.03
C ASP A 357 11.92 -14.16 -15.29
N ARG A 358 12.27 -13.84 -16.54
CA ARG A 358 13.65 -13.73 -17.02
C ARG A 358 14.14 -12.30 -17.00
N LEU A 359 15.42 -12.11 -16.76
CA LEU A 359 16.07 -10.81 -16.77
C LEU A 359 15.80 -10.04 -18.07
N GLU A 360 15.84 -10.71 -19.23
CA GLU A 360 15.64 -10.05 -20.53
C GLU A 360 14.24 -9.42 -20.67
N SER A 361 13.23 -10.02 -20.06
CA SER A 361 11.84 -9.53 -20.11
C SER A 361 11.67 -8.22 -19.34
N PHE A 362 12.51 -7.99 -18.32
CA PHE A 362 12.39 -6.84 -17.42
C PHE A 362 13.56 -5.86 -17.51
N ALA A 363 14.64 -6.21 -18.22
CA ALA A 363 15.83 -5.38 -18.35
C ALA A 363 15.47 -3.94 -18.74
N GLY A 364 14.57 -3.75 -19.73
CA GLY A 364 14.13 -2.43 -20.18
C GLY A 364 13.39 -1.57 -19.14
N GLN A 365 12.91 -2.17 -18.05
CA GLN A 365 12.20 -1.49 -16.96
C GLN A 365 13.11 -1.16 -15.76
N MET A 366 14.25 -1.85 -15.63
CA MET A 366 15.18 -1.68 -14.51
C MET A 366 15.96 -0.36 -14.64
N SER A 367 16.10 0.38 -13.55
CA SER A 367 17.08 1.47 -13.41
C SER A 367 18.50 0.91 -13.21
N TRP A 368 19.50 1.80 -13.12
CA TRP A 368 20.84 1.40 -12.68
C TRP A 368 20.82 0.83 -11.24
N GLY A 369 20.08 1.48 -10.34
CA GLY A 369 19.90 1.04 -8.96
C GLY A 369 19.26 -0.34 -8.85
N ASP A 370 18.23 -0.61 -9.66
CA ASP A 370 17.57 -1.93 -9.68
C ASP A 370 18.54 -3.04 -10.11
N ALA A 371 19.41 -2.78 -11.10
CA ALA A 371 20.40 -3.76 -11.56
C ALA A 371 21.49 -4.00 -10.51
N LEU A 372 21.93 -2.96 -9.80
CA LEU A 372 22.86 -3.10 -8.68
C LEU A 372 22.23 -3.87 -7.52
N GLY A 373 20.99 -3.55 -7.17
CA GLY A 373 20.23 -4.23 -6.12
C GLY A 373 20.03 -5.71 -6.42
N LEU A 374 19.70 -6.05 -7.67
CA LEU A 374 19.62 -7.45 -8.14
C LEU A 374 20.93 -8.20 -7.89
N LEU A 375 22.07 -7.63 -8.30
CA LEU A 375 23.39 -8.27 -8.12
C LEU A 375 23.78 -8.41 -6.65
N ALA A 376 23.51 -7.40 -5.83
CA ALA A 376 23.80 -7.45 -4.39
C ALA A 376 22.94 -8.52 -3.69
N VAL A 377 21.65 -8.63 -4.05
CA VAL A 377 20.77 -9.68 -3.53
C VAL A 377 21.22 -11.06 -4.00
N ASP A 378 21.58 -11.21 -5.28
CA ASP A 378 22.12 -12.47 -5.82
C ASP A 378 23.38 -12.91 -5.06
N GLU A 379 24.31 -11.99 -4.82
CA GLU A 379 25.51 -12.24 -4.02
C GLU A 379 25.16 -12.68 -2.60
N ALA A 380 24.22 -11.99 -1.95
CA ALA A 380 23.82 -12.29 -0.58
C ALA A 380 23.22 -13.70 -0.43
N LEU A 381 22.37 -14.12 -1.37
CA LEU A 381 21.73 -15.44 -1.33
C LEU A 381 22.72 -16.60 -1.54
N HIS A 382 23.83 -16.34 -2.23
CA HIS A 382 24.90 -17.32 -2.48
C HIS A 382 26.08 -17.20 -1.50
N ALA A 383 26.01 -16.28 -0.53
CA ALA A 383 27.03 -16.13 0.48
C ALA A 383 27.08 -17.37 1.40
N PRO A 384 28.29 -17.85 1.78
CA PRO A 384 28.46 -19.01 2.65
C PRO A 384 27.63 -18.97 3.93
N GLY A 385 26.76 -19.98 4.10
CA GLY A 385 25.88 -20.16 5.25
C GLY A 385 24.50 -19.51 5.12
N VAL A 386 24.28 -18.59 4.17
CA VAL A 386 22.96 -17.96 3.97
C VAL A 386 21.92 -18.98 3.50
N ALA A 387 22.27 -19.81 2.51
CA ALA A 387 21.39 -20.87 2.01
C ALA A 387 20.97 -21.87 3.10
N ASP A 388 21.90 -22.24 4.00
CA ASP A 388 21.61 -23.13 5.12
C ASP A 388 20.66 -22.49 6.13
N ALA A 389 20.89 -21.22 6.48
CA ALA A 389 20.05 -20.48 7.40
C ALA A 389 18.63 -20.30 6.84
N LEU A 390 18.50 -19.92 5.58
CA LEU A 390 17.20 -19.81 4.89
C LEU A 390 16.50 -21.16 4.80
N TRP A 391 17.22 -22.25 4.48
CA TRP A 391 16.62 -23.59 4.44
C TRP A 391 16.08 -24.02 5.81
N ALA A 392 16.84 -23.77 6.88
CA ALA A 392 16.38 -24.07 8.24
C ALA A 392 15.13 -23.26 8.65
N GLN A 393 14.97 -22.05 8.12
CA GLN A 393 13.76 -21.24 8.32
C GLN A 393 12.59 -21.76 7.47
N ALA A 394 12.82 -22.14 6.21
CA ALA A 394 11.79 -22.76 5.37
C ALA A 394 11.25 -24.07 5.97
N LEU A 395 12.09 -24.86 6.64
CA LEU A 395 11.66 -26.05 7.39
C LEU A 395 10.77 -25.74 8.60
N ARG A 396 10.86 -24.52 9.16
CA ARG A 396 9.95 -24.05 10.22
C ARG A 396 8.63 -23.60 9.61
N ASP A 397 8.68 -22.82 8.54
CA ASP A 397 7.51 -22.39 7.77
C ASP A 397 6.67 -23.59 7.31
N ALA A 398 7.30 -24.60 6.71
CA ALA A 398 6.63 -25.80 6.21
C ALA A 398 5.89 -26.63 7.29
N LYS A 399 6.15 -26.37 8.58
CA LYS A 399 5.45 -27.01 9.70
C LYS A 399 4.25 -26.19 10.18
N ASP A 400 4.14 -24.94 9.78
CA ASP A 400 3.13 -23.99 10.23
C ASP A 400 2.13 -23.65 9.12
N THR A 401 1.04 -24.39 9.07
CA THR A 401 -0.01 -24.21 8.04
C THR A 401 -0.92 -22.99 8.24
N SER A 402 -0.59 -22.07 9.15
CA SER A 402 -1.47 -20.93 9.47
C SER A 402 -1.03 -19.60 8.86
N THR A 403 0.15 -19.55 8.23
CA THR A 403 0.77 -18.32 7.71
C THR A 403 2.03 -18.66 6.93
N GLU A 404 2.45 -17.77 6.03
CA GLU A 404 3.82 -17.81 5.50
C GLU A 404 4.78 -17.02 6.42
N TYR A 405 6.01 -17.50 6.53
CA TYR A 405 7.10 -16.88 7.29
C TYR A 405 7.93 -15.96 6.39
N GLY A 406 8.60 -14.99 7.00
CA GLY A 406 9.51 -14.10 6.27
C GLY A 406 10.44 -13.31 7.17
N GLY A 407 11.29 -12.52 6.55
CA GLY A 407 12.30 -11.75 7.25
C GLY A 407 13.11 -10.84 6.33
N VAL A 408 14.36 -10.59 6.73
CA VAL A 408 15.25 -9.65 6.03
C VAL A 408 16.65 -10.23 5.82
N VAL A 409 17.26 -9.84 4.70
CA VAL A 409 18.67 -10.01 4.39
C VAL A 409 19.39 -8.70 4.69
N GLU A 410 20.43 -8.75 5.51
CA GLU A 410 21.24 -7.59 5.91
C GLU A 410 22.72 -7.90 5.67
N ALA A 411 23.52 -6.86 5.40
CA ALA A 411 24.96 -7.00 5.50
C ALA A 411 25.36 -7.31 6.97
N ALA A 412 26.36 -8.15 7.18
CA ALA A 412 26.73 -8.64 8.52
C ALA A 412 27.16 -7.49 9.46
N ASP A 413 27.75 -6.42 8.92
CA ASP A 413 28.11 -5.22 9.70
C ASP A 413 26.87 -4.44 10.20
N LEU A 414 25.67 -4.80 9.73
CA LEU A 414 24.38 -4.22 10.10
C LEU A 414 23.56 -5.07 11.09
N THR A 415 24.07 -6.22 11.56
CA THR A 415 23.28 -7.17 12.37
C THR A 415 23.35 -6.98 13.87
N ASP A 416 24.23 -6.10 14.36
CA ASP A 416 24.36 -5.81 15.79
C ASP A 416 23.03 -5.29 16.40
N ARG A 417 22.23 -6.17 16.97
CA ARG A 417 20.93 -5.87 17.58
C ARG A 417 21.03 -6.10 19.09
N PRO A 418 20.33 -5.29 19.92
CA PRO A 418 20.33 -5.51 21.37
C PRO A 418 19.93 -6.95 21.73
N ALA A 419 20.80 -7.65 22.47
CA ALA A 419 20.64 -9.06 22.82
C ALA A 419 19.37 -9.35 23.66
N ASP A 420 18.83 -8.33 24.34
CA ASP A 420 17.65 -8.39 25.20
C ASP A 420 16.32 -8.42 24.43
N ARG A 421 16.32 -8.18 23.10
CA ARG A 421 15.10 -8.04 22.29
C ARG A 421 14.98 -9.02 21.13
N ALA A 422 15.78 -10.09 21.15
CA ALA A 422 15.65 -11.27 20.30
C ALA A 422 14.35 -12.09 20.50
N SER A 423 13.40 -11.61 21.31
CA SER A 423 12.12 -12.31 21.53
C SER A 423 11.10 -12.14 20.40
N ALA A 424 11.19 -11.06 19.61
CA ALA A 424 10.37 -10.87 18.40
C ALA A 424 11.03 -11.46 17.13
N ALA A 425 12.37 -11.46 17.09
CA ALA A 425 13.17 -12.18 16.10
C ALA A 425 13.70 -13.47 16.76
N THR A 426 12.88 -14.51 16.80
CA THR A 426 13.12 -15.77 17.53
C THR A 426 14.34 -16.57 17.06
N ALA A 427 14.96 -16.19 15.95
CA ALA A 427 16.31 -16.60 15.62
C ALA A 427 17.21 -15.37 15.68
N ALA A 428 18.16 -15.35 16.62
CA ALA A 428 19.34 -14.51 16.51
C ALA A 428 19.82 -14.53 15.06
N ALA A 429 20.07 -13.36 14.47
CA ALA A 429 20.63 -13.25 13.13
C ALA A 429 21.71 -14.32 13.01
N THR A 430 21.51 -15.31 12.15
CA THR A 430 22.50 -16.38 12.03
C THR A 430 23.64 -15.76 11.25
N PRO A 431 24.78 -15.42 11.88
CA PRO A 431 25.85 -14.75 11.18
C PRO A 431 26.34 -15.74 10.13
N ALA A 432 26.14 -15.43 8.86
CA ALA A 432 26.78 -16.20 7.80
C ALA A 432 28.27 -15.81 7.81
N ALA A 433 29.15 -16.75 7.49
CA ALA A 433 30.59 -16.58 7.68
C ALA A 433 31.19 -15.45 6.83
N ASP A 434 30.47 -14.98 5.79
CA ASP A 434 30.96 -14.00 4.83
C ASP A 434 29.93 -12.90 4.51
N GLY A 435 29.93 -11.84 5.33
CA GLY A 435 29.44 -10.52 4.94
C GLY A 435 27.93 -10.29 4.91
N PHE A 436 27.10 -11.32 5.08
CA PHE A 436 25.63 -11.20 5.16
C PHE A 436 25.03 -11.99 6.32
N ALA A 437 23.83 -11.60 6.75
CA ALA A 437 23.01 -12.40 7.64
C ALA A 437 21.55 -12.35 7.23
N VAL A 438 20.83 -13.42 7.59
CA VAL A 438 19.38 -13.50 7.44
C VAL A 438 18.74 -13.51 8.82
N THR A 439 17.73 -12.69 9.01
CA THR A 439 16.95 -12.66 10.25
C THR A 439 15.50 -12.99 9.95
N LEU A 440 14.99 -14.02 10.60
CA LEU A 440 13.60 -14.42 10.56
C LEU A 440 12.77 -13.56 11.51
N PHE A 441 11.59 -13.13 11.08
CA PHE A 441 10.61 -12.47 11.92
C PHE A 441 9.36 -13.34 11.99
N GLU A 442 9.12 -13.95 13.15
CA GLU A 442 8.01 -14.88 13.28
C GLU A 442 6.65 -14.16 13.18
N PRO A 443 5.66 -14.78 12.50
CA PRO A 443 4.33 -14.21 12.38
C PRO A 443 3.63 -14.09 13.74
N ARG A 444 3.06 -12.90 14.00
CA ARG A 444 2.25 -12.65 15.19
C ARG A 444 0.90 -13.38 15.11
N PRO A 445 0.27 -13.75 16.24
CA PRO A 445 -1.03 -14.44 16.23
C PRO A 445 -2.11 -13.76 15.39
N ALA A 446 -2.20 -12.42 15.45
CA ALA A 446 -3.19 -11.64 14.70
C ALA A 446 -2.87 -11.51 13.19
N SER A 447 -1.67 -11.89 12.77
CA SER A 447 -1.19 -11.79 11.38
C SER A 447 -1.37 -13.10 10.61
N ARG A 448 -1.87 -14.16 11.25
CA ARG A 448 -2.06 -15.49 10.66
C ARG A 448 -3.34 -15.53 9.84
N GLN A 449 -3.21 -15.37 8.53
CA GLN A 449 -4.32 -15.30 7.57
C GLN A 449 -4.39 -16.52 6.63
N GLY A 450 -3.67 -17.59 6.97
CA GLY A 450 -3.61 -18.83 6.21
C GLY A 450 -2.25 -19.07 5.55
N ASP A 451 -1.99 -20.34 5.22
CA ASP A 451 -0.72 -20.88 4.69
C ASP A 451 -0.25 -20.30 3.34
N ARG A 452 -0.92 -19.30 2.79
CA ARG A 452 -0.66 -18.72 1.46
C ARG A 452 -0.59 -17.20 1.49
N VAL A 453 -0.44 -16.65 2.70
CA VAL A 453 -0.45 -15.22 2.95
C VAL A 453 0.70 -14.91 3.88
N PHE A 454 1.70 -14.21 3.34
CA PHE A 454 2.70 -13.53 4.13
C PHE A 454 2.16 -12.17 4.62
N VAL A 455 2.26 -11.95 5.93
CA VAL A 455 1.97 -10.65 6.55
C VAL A 455 3.22 -10.19 7.29
N ALA A 456 3.97 -9.28 6.67
CA ALA A 456 5.19 -8.73 7.27
C ALA A 456 4.88 -8.08 8.63
N PRO A 457 5.50 -8.53 9.73
CA PRO A 457 5.25 -7.94 11.04
C PRO A 457 5.83 -6.51 11.10
N SER A 458 5.20 -5.64 11.88
CA SER A 458 5.65 -4.25 12.08
C SER A 458 7.12 -4.16 12.51
N ASP A 459 7.58 -5.15 13.29
CA ASP A 459 8.94 -5.20 13.79
C ASP A 459 9.95 -5.44 12.67
N MET A 460 9.57 -6.13 11.60
CA MET A 460 10.44 -6.32 10.43
C MET A 460 10.84 -4.98 9.83
N PHE A 461 9.87 -4.05 9.72
CA PHE A 461 10.13 -2.70 9.25
C PHE A 461 10.93 -1.87 10.26
N ALA A 462 10.59 -1.98 11.55
CA ALA A 462 11.21 -1.16 12.61
C ALA A 462 12.65 -1.59 12.96
N LEU A 463 12.94 -2.89 12.89
CA LEU A 463 14.22 -3.47 13.31
C LEU A 463 15.26 -3.48 12.19
N ALA A 464 14.83 -3.50 10.93
CA ALA A 464 15.72 -3.65 9.79
C ALA A 464 15.56 -2.52 8.75
N PRO A 465 15.67 -1.24 9.15
CA PRO A 465 15.60 -0.14 8.19
C PRO A 465 16.79 -0.16 7.20
N HIS A 466 17.88 -0.87 7.49
CA HIS A 466 19.02 -1.01 6.59
C HIS A 466 19.00 -2.32 5.78
N ALA A 467 17.89 -3.07 5.78
CA ALA A 467 17.79 -4.32 5.04
C ALA A 467 18.10 -4.13 3.54
N LEU A 468 18.93 -5.03 3.01
CA LEU A 468 19.20 -5.12 1.58
C LEU A 468 17.97 -5.64 0.83
N ALA A 469 17.31 -6.67 1.39
CA ALA A 469 16.07 -7.20 0.86
C ALA A 469 15.16 -7.76 1.96
N HIS A 470 13.87 -7.73 1.71
CA HIS A 470 12.90 -8.54 2.44
C HIS A 470 12.78 -9.90 1.77
N TYR A 471 12.44 -10.94 2.52
CA TYR A 471 12.09 -12.24 1.94
C TYR A 471 10.90 -12.86 2.64
N HIS A 472 10.22 -13.76 1.95
CA HIS A 472 9.26 -14.67 2.53
C HIS A 472 9.28 -16.03 1.81
N PHE A 473 8.64 -17.01 2.41
CA PHE A 473 8.64 -18.38 1.92
C PHE A 473 7.30 -18.75 1.29
N HIS A 474 7.35 -19.52 0.19
CA HIS A 474 6.25 -20.35 -0.27
C HIS A 474 6.57 -21.81 0.12
N ALA A 475 6.57 -22.16 1.41
CA ALA A 475 7.02 -23.47 1.89
C ALA A 475 5.89 -24.42 2.32
N GLN A 476 4.68 -24.30 1.76
CA GLN A 476 3.56 -25.21 2.05
C GLN A 476 3.92 -26.71 1.89
N LYS A 477 4.92 -27.00 1.04
CA LYS A 477 5.54 -28.33 0.87
C LYS A 477 7.04 -28.17 0.65
N LEU A 478 7.81 -29.25 0.91
CA LEU A 478 9.26 -29.28 0.60
C LEU A 478 9.57 -29.36 -0.90
N VAL A 479 8.59 -29.75 -1.72
CA VAL A 479 8.64 -29.74 -3.18
C VAL A 479 7.42 -28.95 -3.66
N ASN A 480 7.60 -27.63 -3.77
CA ASN A 480 6.53 -26.66 -4.02
C ASN A 480 6.76 -25.87 -5.32
N ARG A 481 7.49 -26.45 -6.28
CA ARG A 481 7.88 -25.83 -7.57
C ARG A 481 6.74 -25.16 -8.33
N ASP A 482 5.51 -25.65 -8.21
CA ASP A 482 4.36 -25.08 -8.91
C ASP A 482 4.07 -23.64 -8.44
N PHE A 483 4.53 -23.28 -7.24
CA PHE A 483 4.38 -21.96 -6.63
C PHE A 483 5.71 -21.17 -6.59
N ALA A 484 6.76 -21.60 -7.31
CA ALA A 484 7.98 -20.81 -7.47
C ALA A 484 7.66 -19.52 -8.21
N GLY A 485 8.06 -18.37 -7.68
CA GLY A 485 7.70 -17.05 -8.19
C GLY A 485 6.61 -16.32 -7.38
N PRO A 486 6.65 -14.98 -7.38
CA PRO A 486 5.73 -14.13 -6.61
C PRO A 486 4.29 -14.17 -7.16
N GLY A 487 3.31 -14.07 -6.25
CA GLY A 487 1.89 -13.91 -6.52
C GLY A 487 1.40 -12.46 -6.57
N GLU A 488 0.07 -12.28 -6.59
CA GLU A 488 -0.57 -10.96 -6.60
C GLU A 488 -0.34 -10.21 -5.27
N GLY A 489 -0.42 -10.91 -4.14
CA GLY A 489 -0.13 -10.33 -2.82
C GLY A 489 1.29 -9.76 -2.73
N ASP A 490 2.26 -10.46 -3.32
CA ASP A 490 3.67 -10.04 -3.38
C ASP A 490 3.84 -8.81 -4.29
N THR A 491 3.11 -8.77 -5.41
CA THR A 491 3.09 -7.62 -6.32
C THR A 491 2.55 -6.38 -5.60
N GLN A 492 1.49 -6.53 -4.82
CA GLN A 492 0.97 -5.48 -3.96
C GLN A 492 1.97 -5.07 -2.88
N TYR A 493 2.63 -6.05 -2.23
CA TYR A 493 3.66 -5.80 -1.22
C TYR A 493 4.81 -4.94 -1.77
N ALA A 494 5.34 -5.31 -2.94
CA ALA A 494 6.41 -4.54 -3.60
C ALA A 494 5.97 -3.11 -3.95
N ARG A 495 4.73 -2.93 -4.41
CA ARG A 495 4.17 -1.60 -4.70
C ARG A 495 4.00 -0.76 -3.44
N THR A 496 3.51 -1.35 -2.35
CA THR A 496 3.22 -0.63 -1.10
C THR A 496 4.49 -0.26 -0.34
N HIS A 497 5.48 -1.16 -0.28
CA HIS A 497 6.65 -0.99 0.57
C HIS A 497 7.92 -0.55 -0.17
N GLY A 498 7.96 -0.69 -1.50
CA GLY A 498 9.05 -0.17 -2.33
C GLY A 498 10.40 -0.86 -2.12
N ARG A 499 10.44 -2.05 -1.52
CA ARG A 499 11.66 -2.80 -1.16
C ARG A 499 12.19 -3.64 -2.31
N HIS A 500 13.45 -4.08 -2.22
CA HIS A 500 13.88 -5.31 -2.88
C HIS A 500 13.30 -6.49 -2.10
N ASN A 501 12.76 -7.47 -2.81
CA ASN A 501 12.13 -8.62 -2.18
C ASN A 501 12.57 -9.91 -2.86
N VAL A 502 12.52 -11.00 -2.11
CA VAL A 502 12.82 -12.36 -2.59
C VAL A 502 11.74 -13.32 -2.10
N VAL A 503 11.14 -14.09 -3.01
CA VAL A 503 10.35 -15.26 -2.63
C VAL A 503 11.26 -16.48 -2.67
N LEU A 504 11.21 -17.29 -1.62
CA LEU A 504 11.96 -18.53 -1.50
C LEU A 504 11.00 -19.71 -1.52
N THR A 505 11.13 -20.59 -2.50
CA THR A 505 10.24 -21.74 -2.67
C THR A 505 11.03 -23.03 -2.59
N PRO A 506 10.81 -23.91 -1.60
CA PRO A 506 11.41 -25.24 -1.59
C PRO A 506 11.07 -26.02 -2.86
N VAL A 507 12.07 -26.46 -3.61
CA VAL A 507 11.89 -27.28 -4.83
C VAL A 507 12.47 -28.68 -4.69
N GLY A 508 13.16 -28.94 -3.59
CA GLY A 508 13.69 -30.24 -3.20
C GLY A 508 14.36 -30.18 -1.83
N PRO A 509 14.78 -31.34 -1.28
CA PRO A 509 15.52 -31.37 -0.01
C PRO A 509 16.80 -30.54 -0.09
N GLY A 510 16.88 -29.47 0.70
CA GLY A 510 18.02 -28.56 0.75
C GLY A 510 18.15 -27.63 -0.46
N VAL A 511 17.10 -27.48 -1.27
CA VAL A 511 17.10 -26.66 -2.48
C VAL A 511 15.87 -25.77 -2.51
N MET A 512 16.08 -24.47 -2.70
CA MET A 512 15.01 -23.49 -2.90
C MET A 512 15.20 -22.78 -4.22
N ASN A 513 14.12 -22.49 -4.94
CA ASN A 513 14.12 -21.45 -5.96
C ASN A 513 14.08 -20.08 -5.27
N ALA A 514 14.83 -19.13 -5.80
CA ALA A 514 14.81 -17.74 -5.34
C ALA A 514 14.30 -16.82 -6.46
N ASP A 515 13.20 -16.11 -6.21
CA ASP A 515 12.62 -15.18 -7.16
C ASP A 515 12.72 -13.76 -6.62
N TYR A 516 13.55 -12.93 -7.27
CA TYR A 516 13.67 -11.51 -6.96
C TYR A 516 12.47 -10.75 -7.51
N TYR A 517 11.92 -9.82 -6.71
CA TYR A 517 10.89 -8.90 -7.20
C TYR A 517 10.93 -7.52 -6.54
N THR A 518 10.61 -6.49 -7.31
CA THR A 518 10.53 -5.10 -6.82
C THR A 518 9.61 -4.25 -7.69
N TRP A 519 9.22 -3.07 -7.19
CA TRP A 519 8.42 -2.11 -7.96
C TRP A 519 9.28 -1.21 -8.86
N GLY A 520 9.21 -1.41 -10.17
CA GLY A 520 9.94 -0.65 -11.19
C GLY A 520 9.28 0.67 -11.61
N GLY A 521 8.27 1.17 -10.88
CA GLY A 521 7.54 2.40 -11.22
C GLY A 521 6.43 2.23 -12.26
N ARG A 522 6.63 1.37 -13.27
CA ARG A 522 5.60 1.06 -14.30
C ARG A 522 4.93 -0.30 -14.11
N GLY A 523 5.48 -1.12 -13.23
CA GLY A 523 5.08 -2.50 -12.99
C GLY A 523 6.03 -3.15 -12.00
N VAL A 524 5.72 -4.37 -11.60
CA VAL A 524 6.64 -5.18 -10.79
C VAL A 524 7.65 -5.85 -11.72
N ILE A 525 8.92 -5.68 -11.40
CA ILE A 525 10.05 -6.41 -11.99
C ILE A 525 10.16 -7.73 -11.24
N ARG A 526 10.28 -8.85 -11.97
CA ARG A 526 10.40 -10.19 -11.40
C ARG A 526 11.46 -10.98 -12.13
N ILE A 527 12.39 -11.58 -11.40
CA ILE A 527 13.54 -12.28 -11.96
C ILE A 527 13.78 -13.54 -11.15
N ASP A 528 13.64 -14.69 -11.79
CA ASP A 528 14.05 -15.98 -11.24
C ASP A 528 15.59 -16.01 -11.17
N LEU A 529 16.12 -16.01 -9.95
CA LEU A 529 17.56 -16.09 -9.66
C LEU A 529 18.07 -17.54 -9.74
N GLY A 530 17.16 -18.49 -9.90
CA GLY A 530 17.39 -19.92 -9.92
C GLY A 530 17.54 -20.53 -8.53
N GLU A 531 18.10 -21.73 -8.52
CA GLU A 531 18.21 -22.53 -7.30
C GLU A 531 19.35 -22.08 -6.37
N VAL A 532 19.00 -21.87 -5.11
CA VAL A 532 19.90 -21.70 -3.98
C VAL A 532 19.98 -23.04 -3.22
N VAL A 533 21.20 -23.54 -3.04
CA VAL A 533 21.46 -24.90 -2.53
C VAL A 533 22.15 -24.83 -1.18
N SER A 534 21.54 -25.41 -0.16
CA SER A 534 22.13 -25.57 1.17
C SER A 534 23.21 -26.66 1.17
N ALA A 535 24.06 -26.73 2.18
CA ALA A 535 25.04 -27.80 2.33
C ALA A 535 24.37 -29.19 2.32
N ALA A 536 23.19 -29.30 2.93
CA ALA A 536 22.38 -30.52 2.88
C ALA A 536 21.90 -30.87 1.46
N GLY A 537 21.47 -29.87 0.68
CA GLY A 537 21.06 -30.06 -0.71
C GLY A 537 22.23 -30.44 -1.61
N ALA A 538 23.40 -29.84 -1.40
CA ALA A 538 24.63 -30.17 -2.12
C ALA A 538 25.06 -31.62 -1.86
N ALA A 539 25.01 -32.05 -0.60
CA ALA A 539 25.29 -33.44 -0.23
C ALA A 539 24.29 -34.43 -0.88
N ALA A 540 23.00 -34.08 -0.92
CA ALA A 540 21.98 -34.92 -1.57
C ALA A 540 22.21 -35.08 -3.08
N ARG A 541 22.69 -34.03 -3.77
CA ARG A 541 23.01 -34.08 -5.21
C ARG A 541 24.26 -34.88 -5.54
N ALA A 542 25.23 -34.92 -4.63
CA ALA A 542 26.47 -35.67 -4.84
C ALA A 542 26.25 -37.19 -4.90
N GLY A 543 25.12 -37.69 -4.37
CA GLY A 543 24.80 -39.12 -4.26
C GLY A 543 25.76 -39.89 -3.34
N PRO A 544 25.41 -41.12 -2.93
CA PRO A 544 26.42 -42.05 -2.44
C PRO A 544 27.34 -42.38 -3.61
N ARG A 545 28.62 -42.00 -3.51
CA ARG A 545 29.64 -42.37 -4.49
C ARG A 545 29.88 -43.88 -4.52
#